data_AF-A0A956TK76-F1
#
_entry.id   AF-A0A956TK76-F1
#
_cell.length_a   1.000
_cell.length_b   1.000
_cell.length_c   1.000
_cell.angle_alpha   90.00
_cell.angle_beta   90.00
_cell.angle_gamma   90.00
#
_symmetry.space_group_name_H-M   'P 1'
#
loop_
_entity.id
_entity.type
_entity.pdbx_description
1 polymer ?
#
loop_
_entity_poly.entity_id
_entity_poly.type
_entity_poly.pdbx_seq_one_letter_code
_entity_poly.pdbx_strand_id
1 'polypeptide(L)'
;MMASDSSTLEGRRIGYFMVFNVTPSMFIGGLMVVDGRGLPVEFRYTEPVEPSRIQQILYGAALSKYLKRDVILKTLISSIESRLDLLIVGEEHLLADDLSQAAQCPVVRLTATSNKPLLHVGDVDKISQYEFLMQLTAQSNPVRLQMKGDDRLPDATGVRSLPDKEGGIDAFKDSDVARFLFDVGQSLEVTEPVERVEKALRELSTELKPQGTRG
;
A
#
# COMPACT_ATOMS: atom_id res chain seq x y z
N MET A 1 -19.88 -5.38 21.19
CA MET A 1 -19.17 -6.61 20.79
C MET A 1 -19.86 -7.10 19.53
N MET A 2 -19.45 -6.59 18.37
CA MET A 2 -19.96 -7.07 17.08
C MET A 2 -19.05 -8.21 16.65
N ALA A 3 -19.58 -9.41 16.55
CA ALA A 3 -18.89 -10.51 15.88
C ALA A 3 -18.66 -10.07 14.43
N SER A 4 -17.41 -9.99 13.99
CA SER A 4 -17.08 -9.79 12.59
C SER A 4 -17.61 -11.00 11.82
N ASP A 5 -18.67 -10.79 11.06
CA ASP A 5 -19.29 -11.80 10.21
C ASP A 5 -18.24 -12.28 9.21
N SER A 6 -17.82 -13.54 9.28
CA SER A 6 -16.73 -14.07 8.43
C SER A 6 -17.01 -13.93 6.93
N SER A 7 -18.28 -13.78 6.55
CA SER A 7 -18.75 -13.47 5.19
C SER A 7 -18.29 -12.11 4.66
N THR A 8 -18.00 -11.13 5.52
CA THR A 8 -17.54 -9.79 5.12
C THR A 8 -16.07 -9.76 4.69
N LEU A 9 -15.27 -10.78 5.02
CA LEU A 9 -13.84 -10.88 4.69
C LEU A 9 -13.57 -11.65 3.38
N GLU A 10 -14.45 -12.60 3.01
CA GLU A 10 -14.23 -13.51 1.87
C GLU A 10 -14.14 -12.78 0.51
N GLY A 11 -14.76 -11.59 0.41
CA GLY A 11 -14.70 -10.73 -0.77
C GLY A 11 -13.57 -9.71 -0.79
N ARG A 12 -12.89 -9.46 0.34
CA ARG A 12 -11.94 -8.35 0.45
C ARG A 12 -10.65 -8.66 -0.31
N ARG A 13 -10.12 -7.66 -1.02
CA ARG A 13 -8.87 -7.76 -1.79
C ARG A 13 -7.97 -6.58 -1.47
N ILE A 14 -6.77 -6.87 -0.98
CA ILE A 14 -5.80 -5.87 -0.55
C ILE A 14 -4.55 -6.01 -1.41
N GLY A 15 -4.20 -4.94 -2.12
CA GLY A 15 -2.99 -4.87 -2.93
C GLY A 15 -1.81 -4.38 -2.09
N TYR A 16 -0.66 -5.00 -2.24
CA TYR A 16 0.61 -4.64 -1.61
C TYR A 16 1.65 -4.42 -2.69
N PHE A 17 2.05 -3.17 -2.88
CA PHE A 17 3.01 -2.77 -3.89
C PHE A 17 4.37 -2.41 -3.28
N MET A 18 5.43 -2.96 -3.86
CA MET A 18 6.82 -2.61 -3.54
C MET A 18 7.66 -2.52 -4.81
N VAL A 19 8.71 -1.69 -4.76
CA VAL A 19 9.80 -1.70 -5.75
C VAL A 19 11.11 -2.03 -5.06
N PHE A 20 11.86 -2.95 -5.66
CA PHE A 20 13.20 -3.30 -5.25
C PHE A 20 14.22 -2.79 -6.28
N ASN A 21 15.31 -2.20 -5.78
CA ASN A 21 16.41 -1.74 -6.63
C ASN A 21 17.47 -2.86 -6.68
N VAL A 22 17.60 -3.53 -7.82
CA VAL A 22 18.65 -4.54 -8.04
C VAL A 22 20.02 -3.86 -8.10
N THR A 23 20.07 -2.74 -8.81
CA THR A 23 21.20 -1.81 -8.89
C THR A 23 20.65 -0.37 -8.85
N PRO A 24 21.49 0.68 -8.77
CA PRO A 24 21.01 2.07 -8.84
C PRO A 24 20.21 2.42 -10.11
N SER A 25 20.35 1.64 -11.18
CA SER A 25 19.70 1.84 -12.48
C SER A 25 18.84 0.66 -12.93
N MET A 26 18.52 -0.29 -12.05
CA MET A 26 17.69 -1.45 -12.38
C MET A 26 16.67 -1.69 -11.28
N PHE A 27 15.40 -1.70 -11.65
CA PHE A 27 14.26 -1.78 -10.73
C PHE A 27 13.40 -3.00 -11.06
N ILE A 28 12.83 -3.63 -10.04
CA ILE A 28 11.79 -4.65 -10.17
C ILE A 28 10.65 -4.25 -9.26
N GLY A 29 9.43 -4.21 -9.80
CA GLY A 29 8.22 -4.01 -9.00
C GLY A 29 7.48 -5.31 -8.74
N GLY A 30 6.77 -5.37 -7.63
CA GLY A 30 5.86 -6.46 -7.28
C GLY A 30 4.56 -5.90 -6.71
N LEU A 31 3.45 -6.50 -7.11
CA LEU A 31 2.11 -6.25 -6.58
C LEU A 31 1.50 -7.58 -6.16
N MET A 32 1.34 -7.77 -4.86
CA MET A 32 0.66 -8.93 -4.30
C MET A 32 -0.75 -8.55 -3.88
N VAL A 33 -1.73 -9.37 -4.27
CA VAL A 33 -3.11 -9.27 -3.79
C VAL A 33 -3.35 -10.38 -2.78
N VAL A 34 -3.86 -10.02 -1.61
CA VAL A 34 -4.29 -10.97 -0.58
C VAL A 34 -5.79 -10.85 -0.32
N ASP A 35 -6.40 -11.92 0.19
CA ASP A 35 -7.76 -11.87 0.71
C ASP A 35 -7.83 -11.23 2.11
N GLY A 36 -9.04 -11.04 2.66
CA GLY A 36 -9.24 -10.46 4.01
C GLY A 36 -8.64 -11.29 5.16
N ARG A 37 -8.12 -12.50 4.90
CA ARG A 37 -7.43 -13.36 5.86
C ARG A 37 -5.91 -13.36 5.65
N GLY A 38 -5.41 -12.62 4.66
CA GLY A 38 -3.99 -12.53 4.35
C GLY A 38 -3.44 -13.61 3.43
N LEU A 39 -4.29 -14.47 2.86
CA LEU A 39 -3.84 -15.49 1.91
C LEU A 39 -3.55 -14.84 0.55
N PRO A 40 -2.38 -15.09 -0.08
CA PRO A 40 -2.11 -14.62 -1.43
C PRO A 40 -3.12 -15.19 -2.42
N VAL A 41 -3.73 -14.30 -3.21
CA VAL A 41 -4.68 -14.63 -4.28
C VAL A 41 -4.01 -14.44 -5.64
N GLU A 42 -3.24 -13.37 -5.79
CA GLU A 42 -2.57 -13.02 -7.03
C GLU A 42 -1.22 -12.36 -6.73
N PHE A 43 -0.21 -12.62 -7.57
CA PHE A 43 1.06 -11.92 -7.51
C PHE A 43 1.53 -11.61 -8.92
N ARG A 44 1.79 -10.33 -9.19
CA ARG A 44 2.38 -9.85 -10.45
C ARG A 44 3.69 -9.14 -10.14
N TYR A 45 4.66 -9.27 -11.02
CA TYR A 45 5.93 -8.56 -10.95
C TYR A 45 6.35 -8.09 -12.34
N THR A 46 7.26 -7.12 -12.41
CA THR A 46 7.80 -6.65 -13.68
C THR A 46 9.09 -7.39 -14.02
N GLU A 47 9.37 -7.55 -15.31
CA GLU A 47 10.77 -7.74 -15.76
C GLU A 47 11.65 -6.56 -15.29
N PRO A 48 12.98 -6.71 -15.24
CA PRO A 48 13.88 -5.63 -14.85
C PRO A 48 13.68 -4.38 -15.69
N VAL A 49 13.40 -3.26 -15.03
CA VAL A 49 13.23 -1.96 -15.66
C VAL A 49 14.53 -1.18 -15.55
N GLU A 50 15.18 -0.99 -16.70
CA GLU A 50 16.38 -0.17 -16.83
C GLU A 50 16.11 1.07 -17.69
N PRO A 51 16.30 2.29 -17.15
CA PRO A 51 16.16 3.50 -17.93
C PRO A 51 17.36 3.68 -18.87
N SER A 52 17.08 4.04 -20.12
CA SER A 52 18.11 4.42 -21.08
C SER A 52 18.93 5.62 -20.60
N ARG A 53 20.14 5.79 -21.17
CA ARG A 53 21.01 6.92 -20.84
C ARG A 53 20.33 8.27 -21.06
N ILE A 54 19.53 8.40 -22.11
CA ILE A 54 18.80 9.63 -22.40
C ILE A 54 17.72 9.89 -21.35
N GLN A 55 16.97 8.87 -20.90
CA GLN A 55 16.01 9.02 -19.80
C GLN A 55 16.71 9.45 -18.49
N GLN A 56 17.89 8.90 -18.20
CA GLN A 56 18.66 9.31 -17.03
C GLN A 56 19.01 10.80 -17.06
N ILE A 57 19.41 11.32 -18.23
CA ILE A 57 19.73 12.73 -18.42
C ILE A 57 18.47 13.61 -18.31
N LEU A 58 17.40 13.23 -19.00
CA LEU A 58 16.17 14.04 -19.09
C LEU A 58 15.42 14.12 -17.76
N TYR A 59 15.29 13.01 -17.03
CA TYR A 59 14.52 12.97 -15.80
C TYR A 59 15.36 13.30 -14.56
N GLY A 60 16.69 13.14 -14.61
CA GLY A 60 17.59 13.43 -13.50
C GLY A 60 17.10 12.85 -12.17
N ALA A 61 16.95 13.71 -11.17
CA ALA A 61 16.51 13.33 -9.83
C ALA A 61 15.05 12.79 -9.77
N ALA A 62 14.22 13.09 -10.76
CA ALA A 62 12.83 12.61 -10.83
C ALA A 62 12.71 11.19 -11.41
N LEU A 63 13.79 10.64 -11.99
CA LEU A 63 13.77 9.36 -12.70
C LEU A 63 13.24 8.22 -11.83
N SER A 64 13.75 8.07 -10.61
CA SER A 64 13.33 7.00 -9.69
C SER A 64 11.83 7.06 -9.41
N LYS A 65 11.28 8.25 -9.13
CA LYS A 65 9.85 8.44 -8.89
C LYS A 65 9.01 8.11 -10.12
N TYR A 66 9.45 8.56 -11.30
CA TYR A 66 8.78 8.27 -12.57
C TYR A 66 8.76 6.78 -12.87
N LEU A 67 9.89 6.08 -12.72
CA LEU A 67 9.96 4.64 -12.96
C LEU A 67 9.04 3.86 -12.01
N LYS A 68 9.13 4.15 -10.70
CA LYS A 68 8.31 3.46 -9.70
C LYS A 68 6.82 3.69 -9.92
N ARG A 69 6.41 4.93 -10.17
CA ARG A 69 5.01 5.32 -10.28
C ARG A 69 4.42 5.03 -11.66
N ASP A 70 5.01 5.61 -12.69
CA ASP A 70 4.39 5.70 -14.01
C ASP A 70 4.73 4.51 -14.91
N VAL A 71 5.90 3.89 -14.70
CA VAL A 71 6.30 2.69 -15.47
C VAL A 71 5.89 1.43 -14.74
N ILE A 72 6.26 1.29 -13.46
CA ILE A 72 6.10 0.04 -12.73
C ILE A 72 4.69 -0.09 -12.14
N LEU A 73 4.30 0.79 -11.22
CA LEU A 73 3.03 0.66 -10.49
C LEU A 73 1.82 0.68 -11.43
N LYS A 74 1.74 1.65 -12.34
CA LYS A 74 0.62 1.73 -13.30
C LYS A 74 0.52 0.48 -14.19
N THR A 75 1.65 -0.10 -14.60
CA THR A 75 1.66 -1.36 -15.36
C THR A 75 1.17 -2.54 -14.53
N LEU A 76 1.57 -2.62 -13.26
CA LEU A 76 1.10 -3.70 -12.39
C LEU A 76 -0.40 -3.58 -12.07
N ILE A 77 -0.88 -2.36 -11.78
CA ILE A 77 -2.31 -2.09 -11.58
C ILE A 77 -3.13 -2.51 -12.79
N SER A 78 -2.67 -2.24 -14.01
CA SER A 78 -3.41 -2.63 -15.22
C SER A 78 -3.31 -4.12 -15.54
N SER A 79 -2.35 -4.83 -14.95
CA SER A 79 -2.10 -6.26 -15.19
C SER A 79 -2.84 -7.21 -14.24
N ILE A 80 -3.29 -6.72 -13.09
CA ILE A 80 -4.00 -7.54 -12.11
C ILE A 80 -5.45 -7.78 -12.57
N GLU A 81 -5.93 -9.00 -12.34
CA GLU A 81 -7.32 -9.38 -12.65
C GLU A 81 -8.24 -9.14 -11.44
N SER A 82 -7.67 -9.19 -10.25
CA SER A 82 -8.39 -8.94 -9.00
C SER A 82 -8.78 -7.46 -8.85
N ARG A 83 -10.06 -7.18 -8.57
CA ARG A 83 -10.48 -5.85 -8.12
C ARG A 83 -9.95 -5.60 -6.71
N LEU A 84 -9.25 -4.49 -6.50
CA LEU A 84 -8.74 -4.09 -5.18
C LEU A 84 -9.79 -3.29 -4.41
N ASP A 85 -9.82 -3.47 -3.08
CA ASP A 85 -10.54 -2.60 -2.15
C ASP A 85 -9.61 -1.57 -1.49
N LEU A 86 -8.33 -1.89 -1.38
CA LEU A 86 -7.30 -1.02 -0.82
C LEU A 86 -5.94 -1.35 -1.46
N LEU A 87 -5.18 -0.32 -1.84
CA LEU A 87 -3.81 -0.48 -2.33
C LEU A 87 -2.83 0.13 -1.32
N ILE A 88 -1.89 -0.69 -0.85
CA ILE A 88 -0.85 -0.32 0.10
C ILE A 88 0.46 -0.12 -0.66
N VAL A 89 1.10 1.03 -0.45
CA VAL A 89 2.37 1.42 -1.05
C VAL A 89 3.43 1.70 0.03
N GLY A 90 4.70 1.43 -0.27
CA GLY A 90 5.81 1.64 0.67
C GLY A 90 6.35 3.07 0.77
N GLU A 91 6.16 3.89 -0.27
CA GLU A 91 6.79 5.21 -0.38
C GLU A 91 5.75 6.34 -0.50
N GLU A 92 5.99 7.45 0.21
CA GLU A 92 5.08 8.59 0.27
C GLU A 92 4.78 9.21 -1.10
N HIS A 93 5.75 9.26 -2.01
CA HIS A 93 5.56 9.84 -3.34
C HIS A 93 4.61 9.04 -4.25
N LEU A 94 4.19 7.84 -3.81
CA LEU A 94 3.21 6.98 -4.46
C LEU A 94 1.79 7.21 -3.91
N LEU A 95 1.62 8.05 -2.90
CA LEU A 95 0.30 8.54 -2.52
C LEU A 95 -0.08 9.62 -3.54
N ALA A 96 -0.89 9.27 -4.55
CA ALA A 96 -1.28 10.19 -5.61
C ALA A 96 -2.68 9.85 -6.17
N ASP A 97 -3.55 10.86 -6.32
CA ASP A 97 -4.95 10.71 -6.77
C ASP A 97 -5.09 9.97 -8.11
N ASP A 98 -4.14 10.16 -9.03
CA ASP A 98 -4.15 9.48 -10.32
C ASP A 98 -3.94 7.96 -10.18
N LEU A 99 -3.27 7.52 -9.11
CA LEU A 99 -3.14 6.10 -8.77
C LEU A 99 -4.40 5.55 -8.11
N SER A 100 -5.05 6.32 -7.22
CA SER A 100 -6.35 5.91 -6.65
C SER A 100 -7.40 5.75 -7.75
N GLN A 101 -7.38 6.63 -8.75
CA GLN A 101 -8.24 6.51 -9.94
C GLN A 101 -7.89 5.29 -10.79
N ALA A 102 -6.60 5.04 -11.04
CA ALA A 102 -6.16 3.90 -11.85
C ALA A 102 -6.47 2.55 -11.17
N ALA A 103 -6.27 2.46 -9.85
CA ALA A 103 -6.54 1.26 -9.06
C ALA A 103 -8.03 1.08 -8.73
N GLN A 104 -8.85 2.12 -8.92
CA GLN A 104 -10.27 2.17 -8.55
C GLN A 104 -10.52 1.86 -7.06
N CYS A 105 -9.54 2.19 -6.21
CA CYS A 105 -9.59 2.03 -4.76
C CYS A 105 -8.69 3.06 -4.06
N PRO A 106 -8.85 3.31 -2.75
CA PRO A 106 -7.94 4.19 -2.00
C PRO A 106 -6.51 3.65 -2.01
N VAL A 107 -5.54 4.57 -2.11
CA VAL A 107 -4.11 4.27 -2.02
C VAL A 107 -3.57 4.82 -0.71
N VAL A 108 -2.99 3.95 0.10
CA VAL A 108 -2.48 4.31 1.42
C VAL A 108 -1.08 3.79 1.63
N ARG A 109 -0.36 4.41 2.55
CA ARG A 109 0.95 3.94 2.98
C ARG A 109 0.82 3.43 4.39
N LEU A 110 1.15 2.16 4.58
CA LEU A 110 1.19 1.51 5.88
C LEU A 110 2.62 1.15 6.24
N THR A 111 2.98 1.45 7.49
CA THR A 111 4.29 1.11 8.04
C THR A 111 4.14 0.57 9.45
N ALA A 112 4.87 -0.49 9.78
CA ALA A 112 5.03 -0.95 11.14
C ALA A 112 5.70 0.14 11.98
N THR A 113 5.42 0.17 13.29
CA THR A 113 6.01 1.16 14.21
C THR A 113 6.59 0.50 15.45
N SER A 114 7.47 1.23 16.13
CA SER A 114 7.95 0.91 17.48
C SER A 114 7.28 1.77 18.56
N ASN A 115 6.19 2.46 18.20
CA ASN A 115 5.42 3.27 19.14
C ASN A 115 4.80 2.38 20.22
N LYS A 116 4.65 2.91 21.44
CA LYS A 116 3.96 2.18 22.52
C LYS A 116 2.53 1.84 22.07
N PRO A 117 2.02 0.65 22.43
CA PRO A 117 0.61 0.32 22.22
C PRO A 117 -0.31 1.41 22.74
N LEU A 118 -1.36 1.71 21.98
CA LEU A 118 -2.46 2.55 22.44
C LEU A 118 -3.31 1.78 23.44
N LEU A 119 -4.21 2.47 24.15
CA LEU A 119 -4.94 1.88 25.28
C LEU A 119 -5.85 0.72 24.84
N HIS A 120 -6.55 0.86 23.72
CA HIS A 120 -7.50 -0.14 23.23
C HIS A 120 -7.34 -0.42 21.74
N VAL A 121 -7.77 -1.61 21.33
CA VAL A 121 -7.94 -1.95 19.91
C VAL A 121 -8.96 -1.00 19.28
N GLY A 122 -8.60 -0.39 18.15
CA GLY A 122 -9.38 0.65 17.46
C GLY A 122 -9.05 2.07 17.90
N ASP A 123 -8.19 2.25 18.90
CA ASP A 123 -7.68 3.58 19.24
C ASP A 123 -6.81 4.12 18.11
N VAL A 124 -6.89 5.43 17.95
CA VAL A 124 -6.18 6.17 16.92
C VAL A 124 -5.56 7.40 17.56
N ASP A 125 -4.27 7.59 17.31
CA ASP A 125 -3.56 8.83 17.62
C ASP A 125 -3.24 9.56 16.32
N LYS A 126 -3.49 10.86 16.28
CA LYS A 126 -3.17 11.70 15.12
C LYS A 126 -1.72 12.18 15.18
N ILE A 127 -0.95 11.95 14.13
CA ILE A 127 0.41 12.50 13.97
C ILE A 127 0.35 13.83 13.22
N SER A 128 -0.34 13.83 12.08
CA SER A 128 -0.52 15.02 11.24
C SER A 128 -1.89 14.99 10.55
N GLN A 129 -2.15 15.89 9.61
CA GLN A 129 -3.45 15.98 8.94
C GLN A 129 -3.88 14.69 8.23
N TYR A 130 -2.92 13.95 7.66
CA TYR A 130 -3.18 12.73 6.87
C TYR A 130 -2.31 11.56 7.34
N GLU A 131 -1.88 11.60 8.61
CA GLU A 131 -1.02 10.59 9.19
C GLU A 131 -1.50 10.23 10.59
N PHE A 132 -1.74 8.95 10.81
CA PHE A 132 -2.38 8.41 12.00
C PHE A 132 -1.64 7.16 12.48
N LEU A 133 -1.64 6.94 13.79
CA LEU A 133 -1.34 5.66 14.41
C LEU A 133 -2.66 4.97 14.71
N MET A 134 -2.79 3.70 14.37
CA MET A 134 -4.00 2.92 14.63
C MET A 134 -3.62 1.61 15.31
N GLN A 135 -4.26 1.33 16.44
CA GLN A 135 -4.09 0.08 17.18
C GLN A 135 -5.02 -0.99 16.62
N LEU A 136 -4.51 -1.89 15.77
CA LEU A 136 -5.34 -2.91 15.12
C LEU A 136 -5.54 -4.18 15.96
N THR A 137 -4.55 -4.54 16.78
CA THR A 137 -4.59 -5.74 17.63
C THR A 137 -4.15 -5.40 19.04
N ALA A 138 -4.47 -6.22 20.05
CA ALA A 138 -4.01 -5.97 21.42
C ALA A 138 -2.53 -6.36 21.66
N GLN A 139 -1.90 -7.06 20.71
CA GLN A 139 -0.62 -7.75 20.89
C GLN A 139 0.52 -7.10 20.10
N SER A 140 0.21 -6.15 19.20
CA SER A 140 1.18 -5.46 18.36
C SER A 140 1.29 -3.98 18.73
N ASN A 141 2.36 -3.33 18.24
CA ASN A 141 2.40 -1.87 18.20
C ASN A 141 1.34 -1.34 17.21
N PRO A 142 0.92 -0.06 17.33
CA PRO A 142 0.02 0.52 16.34
C PRO A 142 0.71 0.60 14.98
N VAL A 143 -0.07 0.43 13.92
CA VAL A 143 0.41 0.69 12.56
C VAL A 143 0.32 2.17 12.27
N ARG A 144 1.27 2.69 11.50
CA ARG A 144 1.21 4.05 10.98
C ARG A 144 0.59 4.02 9.60
N LEU A 145 -0.49 4.77 9.44
CA LEU A 145 -1.19 5.00 8.19
C LEU A 145 -0.92 6.43 7.72
N GLN A 146 -0.51 6.56 6.47
CA GLN A 146 -0.44 7.82 5.76
C GLN A 146 -1.34 7.78 4.53
N MET A 147 -2.12 8.83 4.33
CA MET A 147 -3.02 8.99 3.19
C MET A 147 -2.64 10.27 2.45
N LYS A 148 -3.05 10.40 1.18
CA LYS A 148 -3.01 11.70 0.52
C LYS A 148 -4.34 12.38 0.69
N GLY A 149 -4.37 13.53 1.37
CA GLY A 149 -5.54 14.40 1.26
C GLY A 149 -6.84 13.77 1.76
N ASP A 150 -7.96 14.32 1.30
CA ASP A 150 -9.30 13.72 1.47
C ASP A 150 -9.49 12.54 0.48
N ASP A 151 -8.70 11.47 0.63
CA ASP A 151 -8.85 10.21 -0.13
C ASP A 151 -10.07 9.39 0.39
N ARG A 152 -11.20 10.08 0.58
CA ARG A 152 -12.50 9.43 0.83
C ARG A 152 -12.96 8.73 -0.44
N LEU A 153 -13.49 7.51 -0.28
CA LEU A 153 -14.31 6.90 -1.33
C LEU A 153 -15.41 7.90 -1.74
N PRO A 154 -15.73 8.05 -3.03
CA PRO A 154 -16.92 8.77 -3.42
C PRO A 154 -18.11 8.12 -2.71
N ASP A 155 -18.96 8.94 -2.09
CA ASP A 155 -20.24 8.45 -1.61
C ASP A 155 -21.03 7.85 -2.78
N ALA A 156 -22.07 7.06 -2.47
CA ALA A 156 -22.91 6.42 -3.49
C ALA A 156 -23.59 7.42 -4.46
N THR A 157 -23.46 8.73 -4.21
CA THR A 157 -24.02 9.82 -5.01
C THR A 157 -23.00 10.58 -5.87
N GLY A 158 -21.70 10.25 -5.77
CA GLY A 158 -20.64 10.89 -6.56
C GLY A 158 -20.35 12.34 -6.20
N VAL A 159 -20.83 12.80 -5.03
CA VAL A 159 -20.65 14.19 -4.57
C VAL A 159 -19.48 14.23 -3.58
N ARG A 160 -18.42 14.98 -3.91
CA ARG A 160 -17.38 15.33 -2.94
C ARG A 160 -17.90 16.44 -2.03
N SER A 161 -18.63 16.08 -0.98
CA SER A 161 -19.01 17.04 0.07
C SER A 161 -17.77 17.49 0.82
N LEU A 162 -17.47 18.79 0.80
CA LEU A 162 -16.58 19.40 1.78
C LEU A 162 -17.29 19.46 3.13
N PRO A 163 -16.62 19.09 4.23
CA PRO A 163 -16.65 19.88 5.43
C PRO A 163 -15.30 20.57 5.57
N ASP A 164 -15.27 21.87 5.30
CA ASP A 164 -14.27 22.70 5.93
C ASP A 164 -14.45 22.56 7.45
N LYS A 165 -13.34 22.20 8.13
CA LYS A 165 -13.09 22.20 9.58
C LYS A 165 -13.16 20.80 10.23
N GLU A 166 -11.98 20.41 10.73
CA GLU A 166 -11.69 19.24 11.57
C GLU A 166 -11.58 17.88 10.86
N GLY A 167 -10.51 17.73 10.06
CA GLY A 167 -9.86 16.42 9.89
C GLY A 167 -9.29 15.94 11.23
N GLY A 168 -10.15 15.55 12.16
CA GLY A 168 -9.84 15.05 13.49
C GLY A 168 -9.76 13.52 13.51
N ILE A 169 -9.48 12.97 14.70
CA ILE A 169 -9.46 11.52 14.93
C ILE A 169 -10.83 10.91 14.59
N ASP A 170 -11.92 11.58 14.97
CA ASP A 170 -13.29 11.09 14.75
C ASP A 170 -13.62 10.99 13.26
N ALA A 171 -13.34 12.04 12.49
CA ALA A 171 -13.53 12.05 11.04
C ALA A 171 -12.74 10.95 10.32
N PHE A 172 -11.53 10.63 10.81
CA PHE A 172 -10.75 9.52 10.28
C PHE A 172 -11.33 8.16 10.69
N LYS A 173 -11.70 7.97 11.97
CA LYS A 173 -12.35 6.74 12.46
C LYS A 173 -13.65 6.44 11.69
N ASP A 174 -14.35 7.47 11.23
CA ASP A 174 -15.54 7.35 10.40
C ASP A 174 -15.29 7.14 8.90
N SER A 175 -14.02 7.15 8.47
CA SER A 175 -13.67 6.86 7.07
C SER A 175 -13.78 5.37 6.76
N ASP A 176 -14.13 5.06 5.52
CA ASP A 176 -14.18 3.68 5.04
C ASP A 176 -12.82 2.98 5.10
N VAL A 177 -11.72 3.72 4.90
CA VAL A 177 -10.35 3.20 5.04
C VAL A 177 -10.07 2.76 6.48
N ALA A 178 -10.44 3.56 7.47
CA ALA A 178 -10.23 3.20 8.88
C ALA A 178 -11.06 1.97 9.27
N ARG A 179 -12.34 1.92 8.87
CA ARG A 179 -13.21 0.76 9.12
C ARG A 179 -12.67 -0.49 8.43
N PHE A 180 -12.30 -0.37 7.16
CA PHE A 180 -11.71 -1.46 6.40
C PHE A 180 -10.46 -2.02 7.08
N LEU A 181 -9.52 -1.15 7.46
CA LEU A 181 -8.27 -1.56 8.12
C LEU A 181 -8.52 -2.19 9.48
N PHE A 182 -9.47 -1.65 10.25
CA PHE A 182 -9.87 -2.21 11.52
C PHE A 182 -10.42 -3.63 11.36
N ASP A 183 -11.32 -3.83 10.39
CA ASP A 183 -11.97 -5.11 10.10
C ASP A 183 -10.94 -6.17 9.65
N VAL A 184 -10.12 -5.88 8.64
CA VAL A 184 -9.11 -6.83 8.16
C VAL A 184 -8.00 -7.04 9.19
N GLY A 185 -7.68 -6.02 9.99
CA GLY A 185 -6.71 -6.08 11.08
C GLY A 185 -7.07 -7.08 12.19
N GLN A 186 -8.33 -7.51 12.27
CA GLN A 186 -8.73 -8.57 13.20
C GLN A 186 -8.28 -9.97 12.76
N SER A 187 -8.00 -10.18 11.48
CA SER A 187 -7.66 -11.49 10.89
C SER A 187 -6.32 -11.51 10.17
N LEU A 188 -5.77 -10.35 9.83
CA LEU A 188 -4.54 -10.17 9.09
C LEU A 188 -3.63 -9.19 9.83
N GLU A 189 -2.37 -9.58 10.04
CA GLU A 189 -1.32 -8.62 10.39
C GLU A 189 -0.99 -7.77 9.15
N VAL A 190 -1.65 -6.61 9.02
CA VAL A 190 -1.69 -5.83 7.77
C VAL A 190 -0.33 -5.38 7.22
N THR A 191 0.73 -5.41 8.02
CA THR A 191 2.10 -5.08 7.60
C THR A 191 2.91 -6.29 7.14
N GLU A 192 2.56 -7.51 7.56
CA GLU A 192 3.29 -8.73 7.20
C GLU A 192 3.35 -8.98 5.68
N PRO A 193 2.27 -8.75 4.89
CA PRO A 193 2.33 -8.95 3.45
C PRO A 193 3.35 -8.03 2.76
N VAL A 194 3.65 -6.86 3.32
CA VAL A 194 4.71 -5.96 2.81
C VAL A 194 6.06 -6.69 2.81
N GLU A 195 6.38 -7.40 3.89
CA GLU A 195 7.61 -8.17 4.00
C GLU A 195 7.63 -9.35 3.02
N ARG A 196 6.48 -9.99 2.77
CA ARG A 196 6.38 -11.06 1.76
C ARG A 196 6.71 -10.56 0.37
N VAL A 197 6.17 -9.40 -0.04
CA VAL A 197 6.51 -8.79 -1.33
C VAL A 197 8.00 -8.46 -1.39
N GLU A 198 8.57 -7.87 -0.32
CA GLU A 198 9.98 -7.55 -0.27
C GLU A 198 10.87 -8.81 -0.42
N LYS A 199 10.55 -9.88 0.31
CA LYS A 199 11.26 -11.17 0.23
C LYS A 199 11.17 -11.76 -1.18
N ALA A 200 9.99 -11.75 -1.79
CA ALA A 200 9.79 -12.25 -3.15
C ALA A 200 10.63 -11.45 -4.17
N LEU A 201 10.60 -10.12 -4.12
CA LEU A 201 11.40 -9.27 -5.01
C LEU A 201 12.90 -9.43 -4.79
N ARG A 202 13.33 -9.64 -3.55
CA ARG A 202 14.73 -9.92 -3.22
C ARG A 202 15.21 -11.23 -3.84
N GLU A 203 14.39 -12.26 -3.80
CA GLU A 203 14.70 -13.55 -4.44
C GLU A 203 14.84 -13.38 -5.96
N LEU A 204 13.85 -12.75 -6.61
CA LEU A 204 13.89 -12.44 -8.05
C LEU A 204 15.13 -11.62 -8.42
N SER A 205 15.52 -10.65 -7.59
CA SER A 205 16.73 -9.84 -7.83
C SER A 205 18.02 -10.65 -7.76
N THR A 206 18.04 -11.74 -7.00
CA THR A 206 19.23 -12.59 -6.83
C THR A 206 19.44 -13.47 -8.05
N GLU A 207 18.36 -13.97 -8.65
CA GLU A 207 18.41 -14.72 -9.92
C GLU A 207 18.94 -13.87 -11.09
N LEU A 208 18.71 -12.56 -11.05
CA LEU A 208 19.11 -11.62 -12.09
C LEU A 208 20.56 -11.11 -11.96
N LYS A 209 21.21 -11.32 -10.81
CA LYS A 209 22.63 -11.03 -10.69
C LYS A 209 23.38 -12.08 -11.52
N PRO A 210 24.25 -11.68 -12.46
CA PRO A 210 24.99 -12.64 -13.28
C PRO A 210 25.73 -13.59 -12.36
N GLN A 211 25.52 -14.90 -12.55
CA GLN A 211 26.35 -15.91 -11.90
C GLN A 211 27.80 -15.54 -12.23
N GLY A 212 28.56 -15.18 -11.19
CA GLY A 212 29.93 -14.71 -11.35
C GLY A 212 30.68 -15.64 -12.28
N THR A 213 31.27 -15.06 -13.33
CA THR A 213 32.16 -15.72 -14.25
C THR A 213 33.20 -16.48 -13.41
N ARG A 214 33.07 -17.80 -13.30
CA ARG A 214 34.17 -18.66 -12.90
C ARG A 214 35.18 -18.63 -14.04
N GLY A 215 36.08 -17.65 -14.00
CA GLY A 215 37.28 -17.55 -14.82
C GLY A 215 38.49 -17.57 -13.90
#